data_AF-A0A1V1NVH6-F1
#
_entry.id   AF-A0A1V1NVH6-F1
#
_cell.length_a   1.000
_cell.length_b   1.000
_cell.length_c   1.000
_cell.angle_alpha   90.00
_cell.angle_beta   90.00
_cell.angle_gamma   90.00
#
_symmetry.space_group_name_H-M   'P 1'
#
loop_
_entity.id
_entity.type
_entity.pdbx_description
1 polymer ?
#
loop_
_entity_poly.entity_id
_entity_poly.type
_entity_poly.pdbx_seq_one_letter_code
_entity_poly.pdbx_strand_id
1 'polypeptide(L)'
;SVDYLNESDTKYWLNHLEKESLIKGYTLTSNQINMIWKYIGGSMFEISGLLGDLITVATETDITDNVLEMLILKRIKENRGRFKRYARLNQKKLFYLKKYSISACKSSILMKWIWNHS
;
A
#
# COMPACT_ATOMS: atom_id res chain seq x y z
N SER A 1 3.66 3.36 19.34
CA SER A 1 4.16 3.38 17.95
C SER A 1 3.07 2.80 17.07
N VAL A 2 3.09 3.08 15.75
CA VAL A 2 2.33 2.26 14.80
C VAL A 2 3.29 1.14 14.41
N ASP A 3 2.99 -0.07 14.83
CA ASP A 3 3.87 -1.22 14.57
C ASP A 3 3.52 -1.79 13.19
N TYR A 4 4.50 -1.77 12.30
CA TYR A 4 4.40 -2.35 10.97
C TYR A 4 4.83 -3.82 11.03
N LEU A 5 4.15 -4.66 10.27
CA LEU A 5 4.59 -6.04 10.06
C LEU A 5 5.88 -6.05 9.24
N ASN A 6 6.74 -7.04 9.48
CA ASN A 6 7.86 -7.31 8.58
C ASN A 6 7.37 -8.03 7.31
N GLU A 7 8.27 -8.26 6.35
CA GLU A 7 7.92 -8.90 5.08
C GLU A 7 7.34 -10.30 5.27
N SER A 8 7.97 -11.11 6.13
CA SER A 8 7.56 -12.49 6.39
C SER A 8 6.15 -12.54 6.96
N ASP A 9 5.89 -11.74 8.01
CA ASP A 9 4.58 -11.70 8.67
C ASP A 9 3.51 -11.14 7.75
N THR A 10 3.84 -10.14 6.95
CA THR A 10 2.90 -9.57 5.96
C THR A 10 2.53 -10.60 4.90
N LYS A 11 3.52 -11.30 4.33
CA LYS A 11 3.27 -12.32 3.31
C LYS A 11 2.53 -13.51 3.90
N TYR A 12 2.86 -13.92 5.12
CA TYR A 12 2.14 -14.97 5.83
C TYR A 12 0.67 -14.58 6.00
N TRP A 13 0.40 -13.39 6.51
CA TRP A 13 -0.96 -12.89 6.71
C TRP A 13 -1.76 -12.89 5.40
N LEU A 14 -1.20 -12.29 4.34
CA LEU A 14 -1.87 -12.18 3.03
C LEU A 14 -2.08 -13.54 2.33
N ASN A 15 -1.27 -14.55 2.66
CA ASN A 15 -1.43 -15.90 2.14
C ASN A 15 -2.47 -16.72 2.93
N HIS A 16 -2.90 -16.25 4.11
CA HIS A 16 -3.82 -16.96 5.01
C HIS A 16 -5.01 -16.09 5.43
N LEU A 17 -5.56 -15.32 4.49
CA LEU A 17 -6.64 -14.35 4.74
C LEU A 17 -7.89 -14.96 5.38
N GLU A 18 -8.24 -16.21 5.05
CA GLU A 18 -9.36 -16.90 5.70
C GLU A 18 -9.11 -17.07 7.20
N LYS A 19 -7.92 -17.53 7.58
CA LYS A 19 -7.57 -17.81 8.97
C LYS A 19 -7.33 -16.55 9.78
N GLU A 20 -6.58 -15.61 9.21
CA GLU A 20 -6.08 -14.44 9.93
C GLU A 20 -7.04 -13.24 9.84
N SER A 21 -8.01 -13.25 8.91
CA SER A 21 -8.93 -12.12 8.69
C SER A 21 -10.35 -12.52 8.30
N LEU A 22 -10.69 -13.81 8.31
CA LEU A 22 -12.02 -14.34 7.97
C LEU A 22 -12.51 -13.95 6.57
N ILE A 23 -11.59 -13.61 5.66
CA ILE A 23 -11.91 -13.27 4.28
C ILE A 23 -11.90 -14.55 3.44
N LYS A 24 -13.07 -14.95 2.94
CA LYS A 24 -13.26 -16.12 2.07
C LYS A 24 -13.68 -15.77 0.64
N GLY A 25 -13.96 -14.50 0.37
CA GLY A 25 -14.50 -14.04 -0.92
C GLY A 25 -13.48 -14.04 -2.06
N TYR A 26 -12.19 -14.19 -1.77
CA TYR A 26 -11.12 -14.30 -2.75
C TYR A 26 -9.84 -14.83 -2.09
N THR A 27 -8.90 -15.25 -2.93
CA THR A 27 -7.52 -15.55 -2.54
C THR A 27 -6.55 -14.66 -3.31
N LEU A 28 -5.37 -14.43 -2.77
CA LEU A 28 -4.32 -13.66 -3.44
C LEU A 28 -3.24 -14.59 -3.99
N THR A 29 -2.78 -14.34 -5.21
CA THR A 29 -1.63 -15.05 -5.77
C THR A 29 -0.32 -14.54 -5.15
N SER A 30 0.76 -15.32 -5.25
CA SER A 30 2.07 -14.88 -4.76
C SER A 30 2.55 -13.58 -5.42
N ASN A 31 2.21 -13.35 -6.69
CA ASN A 31 2.50 -12.09 -7.39
C ASN A 31 1.76 -10.91 -6.77
N GLN A 32 0.48 -11.09 -6.46
CA GLN A 32 -0.35 -10.07 -5.83
C GLN A 32 0.14 -9.72 -4.43
N ILE A 33 0.51 -10.72 -3.64
CA ILE A 33 1.10 -10.55 -2.31
C ILE A 33 2.40 -9.75 -2.41
N ASN A 34 3.29 -10.12 -3.35
CA ASN A 34 4.53 -9.38 -3.58
C ASN A 34 4.27 -7.93 -4.04
N MET A 35 3.23 -7.71 -4.84
CA MET A 35 2.82 -6.38 -5.28
C MET A 35 2.33 -5.52 -4.10
N ILE A 36 1.49 -6.08 -3.23
CA ILE A 36 1.03 -5.40 -2.01
C ILE A 36 2.23 -5.02 -1.14
N TRP A 37 3.14 -5.96 -0.86
CA TRP A 37 4.34 -5.67 -0.08
C TRP A 37 5.20 -4.57 -0.72
N LYS A 38 5.45 -4.64 -2.02
CA LYS A 38 6.28 -3.69 -2.76
C LYS A 38 5.77 -2.25 -2.66
N TYR A 39 4.45 -2.05 -2.66
CA TYR A 39 3.86 -0.71 -2.72
C TYR A 39 3.28 -0.20 -1.40
N ILE A 40 2.83 -1.09 -0.52
CA ILE A 40 2.17 -0.75 0.76
C ILE A 40 3.07 -1.10 1.97
N GLY A 41 3.97 -2.07 1.82
CA GLY A 41 4.77 -2.58 2.94
C GLY A 41 3.91 -3.29 3.98
N GLY A 42 4.35 -3.30 5.24
CA GLY A 42 3.67 -4.00 6.34
C GLY A 42 2.62 -3.18 7.10
N SER A 43 2.05 -2.17 6.46
CA SER A 43 1.04 -1.30 7.09
C SER A 43 -0.29 -2.05 7.23
N MET A 44 -0.58 -2.60 8.41
CA MET A 44 -1.84 -3.33 8.64
C MET A 44 -3.05 -2.46 8.29
N PHE A 45 -3.03 -1.18 8.64
CA PHE A 45 -4.13 -0.26 8.33
C PHE A 45 -4.36 -0.09 6.81
N GLU A 46 -3.30 0.12 6.04
CA GLU A 46 -3.44 0.31 4.59
C GLU A 46 -3.80 -0.99 3.88
N ILE A 47 -3.24 -2.11 4.32
CA ILE A 47 -3.57 -3.45 3.83
C ILE A 47 -5.04 -3.76 4.13
N SER A 48 -5.52 -3.62 5.36
CA SER A 48 -6.92 -3.87 5.71
C SER A 48 -7.89 -3.03 4.89
N GLY A 49 -7.54 -1.77 4.63
CA GLY A 49 -8.32 -0.94 3.72
C GLY A 49 -8.37 -1.50 2.30
N LEU A 50 -7.21 -1.89 1.74
CA LEU A 50 -7.15 -2.48 0.41
C LEU A 50 -7.96 -3.79 0.33
N LEU A 51 -7.83 -4.65 1.34
CA LEU A 51 -8.57 -5.90 1.43
C LEU A 51 -10.09 -5.64 1.45
N GLY A 52 -10.53 -4.59 2.14
CA GLY A 52 -11.92 -4.14 2.13
C GLY A 52 -12.40 -3.71 0.74
N ASP A 53 -11.60 -2.93 0.00
CA ASP A 53 -11.93 -2.56 -1.39
C ASP A 53 -12.03 -3.81 -2.28
N LEU A 54 -11.10 -4.76 -2.10
CA LEU A 54 -11.08 -6.02 -2.84
C LEU A 54 -12.32 -6.88 -2.60
N ILE A 55 -12.86 -6.91 -1.38
CA ILE A 55 -14.13 -7.62 -1.08
C ILE A 55 -15.27 -7.07 -1.97
N THR A 56 -15.29 -5.76 -2.23
CA THR A 56 -16.38 -5.14 -3.00
C THR A 56 -16.29 -5.40 -4.51
N VAL A 57 -15.11 -5.75 -5.02
CA VAL A 57 -14.88 -5.94 -6.46
C VAL A 57 -14.58 -7.39 -6.84
N ALA A 58 -14.37 -8.29 -5.87
CA ALA A 58 -14.16 -9.69 -6.12
C ALA A 58 -15.45 -10.33 -6.67
N THR A 59 -15.45 -10.67 -7.95
CA THR A 59 -16.49 -11.51 -8.54
C THR A 59 -16.05 -12.97 -8.43
N GLU A 60 -16.79 -13.72 -7.62
CA GLU A 60 -16.79 -15.18 -7.48
C GLU A 60 -15.54 -15.87 -6.93
N THR A 61 -14.30 -15.41 -7.17
CA THR A 61 -13.09 -15.84 -6.41
C THR A 61 -11.80 -15.15 -6.87
N ASP A 62 -11.77 -14.64 -8.11
CA ASP A 62 -10.53 -14.18 -8.74
C ASP A 62 -10.44 -12.65 -8.82
N ILE A 63 -9.38 -12.12 -8.21
CA ILE A 63 -8.92 -10.76 -8.43
C ILE A 63 -7.86 -10.82 -9.50
N THR A 64 -8.01 -10.04 -10.57
CA THR A 64 -6.95 -9.90 -11.57
C THR A 64 -5.85 -8.97 -11.09
N ASP A 65 -4.62 -9.20 -11.53
CA ASP A 65 -3.48 -8.34 -11.19
C ASP A 65 -3.73 -6.87 -11.58
N ASN A 66 -4.43 -6.63 -12.69
CA ASN A 66 -4.80 -5.30 -13.15
C ASN A 66 -5.74 -4.58 -12.17
N VAL A 67 -6.74 -5.29 -11.62
CA VAL A 67 -7.68 -4.71 -10.64
C VAL A 67 -6.94 -4.35 -9.35
N LEU A 68 -6.07 -5.25 -8.87
CA LEU A 68 -5.25 -4.99 -7.69
C LEU A 68 -4.33 -3.77 -7.91
N GLU A 69 -3.63 -3.72 -9.04
CA GLU A 69 -2.73 -2.62 -9.37
C GLU A 69 -3.49 -1.29 -9.42
N MET A 70 -4.66 -1.25 -10.05
CA MET A 70 -5.51 -0.07 -10.09
C MET A 70 -5.90 0.44 -8.70
N LEU A 71 -6.27 -0.46 -7.77
CA LEU A 71 -6.64 -0.10 -6.40
C LEU A 71 -5.44 0.41 -5.59
N ILE A 72 -4.27 -0.24 -5.75
CA ILE A 72 -3.02 0.21 -5.13
C ILE A 72 -2.65 1.61 -5.63
N LEU A 73 -2.68 1.84 -6.94
CA LEU A 73 -2.38 3.14 -7.54
C LEU A 73 -3.34 4.23 -7.08
N LYS A 74 -4.64 3.93 -6.96
CA LYS A 74 -5.64 4.84 -6.38
C LYS A 74 -5.26 5.24 -4.96
N ARG A 75 -4.89 4.28 -4.10
CA ARG A 75 -4.46 4.54 -2.70
C ARG A 75 -3.19 5.39 -2.64
N ILE A 76 -2.18 5.09 -3.45
CA ILE A 76 -0.96 5.90 -3.55
C ILE A 76 -1.32 7.35 -3.92
N LYS A 77 -2.22 7.55 -4.89
CA LYS A 77 -2.67 8.88 -5.33
C LYS A 77 -3.40 9.64 -4.23
N GLU A 78 -4.31 8.98 -3.51
CA GLU A 78 -5.06 9.56 -2.40
C GLU A 78 -4.12 9.95 -1.24
N ASN A 79 -3.20 9.05 -0.86
CA ASN A 79 -2.20 9.33 0.16
C ASN A 79 -1.29 10.49 -0.24
N ARG A 80 -0.86 10.56 -1.50
CA ARG A 80 -0.10 11.70 -2.01
C ARG A 80 -0.89 13.02 -1.88
N GLY A 81 -2.18 13.00 -2.19
CA GLY A 81 -3.07 14.15 -2.00
C GLY A 81 -3.15 14.58 -0.53
N ARG A 82 -3.30 13.61 0.38
CA ARG A 82 -3.30 13.84 1.83
C ARG A 82 -1.97 14.45 2.30
N PHE A 83 -0.83 13.86 1.92
CA PHE A 83 0.48 14.40 2.28
C PHE A 83 0.69 15.81 1.75
N LYS A 84 0.31 16.09 0.50
CA LYS A 84 0.40 17.45 -0.07
C LYS A 84 -0.46 18.44 0.73
N ARG A 85 -1.66 18.06 1.15
CA ARG A 85 -2.53 18.90 1.99
C ARG A 85 -1.94 19.10 3.38
N TYR A 86 -1.50 18.02 4.05
CA TYR A 86 -0.88 18.09 5.38
C TYR A 86 0.40 18.92 5.39
N ALA A 87 1.23 18.80 4.36
CA ALA A 87 2.43 19.59 4.18
C ALA A 87 2.18 21.09 4.04
N ARG A 88 1.10 21.47 3.34
CA ARG A 88 0.69 22.89 3.22
C ARG A 88 0.28 23.49 4.57
N LEU A 89 -0.26 22.67 5.46
CA LEU A 89 -0.67 23.09 6.81
C LEU A 89 0.50 23.17 7.79
N ASN A 90 1.64 22.52 7.50
CA ASN A 90 2.81 22.54 8.37
C ASN A 90 4.12 22.35 7.58
N GLN A 91 4.73 23.46 7.15
CA GLN A 91 5.96 23.47 6.33
C GLN A 91 7.15 22.77 6.99
N LYS A 92 7.29 22.85 8.32
CA LYS A 92 8.35 22.14 9.06
C LYS A 92 8.20 20.62 8.95
N LYS A 93 6.97 20.10 9.04
CA LYS A 93 6.70 18.66 8.83
C LYS A 93 6.99 18.20 7.40
N LEU A 94 6.80 19.05 6.39
CA LEU A 94 7.13 18.72 4.99
C LEU A 94 8.64 18.50 4.80
N PHE A 95 9.49 19.32 5.45
CA PHE A 95 10.95 19.16 5.41
C PHE A 95 11.38 17.79 5.94
N TYR A 96 10.86 17.38 7.09
CA TYR A 96 11.14 16.06 7.65
C TYR A 96 10.58 14.93 6.77
N LEU A 97 9.37 15.09 6.22
CA LEU A 97 8.79 14.12 5.29
C LEU A 97 9.66 13.89 4.05
N LYS A 98 10.19 14.96 3.44
CA LYS A 98 11.17 14.84 2.34
C LYS A 98 12.45 14.14 2.80
N LYS A 99 12.97 14.49 3.98
CA LYS A 99 14.21 13.92 4.52
C LYS A 99 14.09 12.40 4.77
N TYR A 100 12.97 11.93 5.31
CA TYR A 100 12.77 10.53 5.67
C TYR A 100 12.17 9.66 4.56
N SER A 101 11.40 10.24 3.63
CA SER A 101 10.91 9.48 2.46
C SER A 101 12.06 9.10 1.52
N ILE A 102 13.11 9.92 1.45
CA ILE A 102 14.36 9.62 0.72
C ILE A 102 15.13 8.45 1.35
N SER A 103 15.07 8.26 2.67
CA SER A 103 15.76 7.15 3.34
C SER A 103 14.96 5.83 3.34
N ALA A 104 13.63 5.89 3.34
CA ALA A 104 12.75 4.71 3.38
C ALA A 104 12.39 4.16 1.99
N CYS A 105 12.44 4.98 0.94
CA CYS A 105 12.06 4.60 -0.42
C CYS A 105 13.30 4.40 -1.30
N LYS A 106 14.14 3.42 -0.98
CA LYS A 106 15.16 2.95 -1.92
C LYS A 106 14.45 2.17 -3.03
N SER A 107 14.37 2.79 -4.21
CA SER A 107 13.93 2.21 -5.49
C SER A 107 12.42 2.10 -5.73
N SER A 108 11.76 3.24 -5.92
CA SER A 108 10.45 3.29 -6.57
C SER A 108 10.41 4.42 -7.59
N ILE A 109 9.81 4.11 -8.75
CA ILE A 109 9.48 5.01 -9.88
C ILE A 109 8.94 6.37 -9.42
N LEU A 110 8.28 6.39 -8.25
CA LEU A 110 7.75 7.57 -7.59
C LEU A 110 8.80 8.67 -7.34
N MET A 111 10.03 8.32 -6.95
CA MET A 111 11.09 9.31 -6.67
C MET A 111 11.71 9.89 -7.95
N LYS A 112 11.92 9.06 -8.99
CA LYS A 112 12.40 9.52 -10.30
C LYS A 112 11.44 10.53 -10.93
N TRP A 113 10.14 10.35 -10.76
CA TRP A 113 9.13 11.27 -11.29
C TRP A 113 9.06 12.58 -10.50
N ILE A 114 9.14 12.54 -9.16
CA ILE A 114 9.09 13.73 -8.29
C ILE A 114 10.29 14.64 -8.56
N TRP A 115 11.49 14.10 -8.76
CA TRP A 115 12.69 14.90 -9.02
C TRP A 115 12.66 15.61 -10.38
N ASN A 116 12.08 14.99 -11.40
CA ASN A 116 12.06 15.53 -12.77
C ASN A 116 10.94 16.55 -13.03
N HIS A 117 10.03 16.78 -12.08
CA HIS A 117 8.87 17.68 -12.25
C HIS A 117 8.65 18.58 -11.02
N SER A 118 9.73 18.90 -10.30
CA SER A 118 9.78 19.90 -9.22
C SER A 118 10.58 21.12 -9.65
#